data_AF-A0A924ER49-F1
#
_entry.id   AF-A0A924ER49-F1
#
_cell.length_a   1.000
_cell.length_b   1.000
_cell.length_c   1.000
_cell.angle_alpha   90.00
_cell.angle_beta   90.00
_cell.angle_gamma   90.00
#
_symmetry.space_group_name_H-M   'P 1'
#
loop_
_entity.id
_entity.type
_entity.pdbx_description
1 polymer ?
#
loop_
_entity_poly.entity_id
_entity_poly.type
_entity_poly.pdbx_seq_one_letter_code
_entity_poly.pdbx_strand_id
1 'polypeptide(L)'
;MKKLLFFATAVALIFFDGLLHAQAPTLGTAANFALFSTNGAVSNTGLSHITGNVGTNNGSSTNFGNVDGVMHDADGTTAIAAADLTIAYNQLNAAIPNYFPAPLLGNGQTLTAGTYAIGQTASLNNTLTLDGGGNANSVFIFQIKGAFSSGAGAKVLLTNGALACNVFWKIEGLVDLATNTSLKGTVVANNAAIVLNTGVNIEGRALSTTGAVTVAGVTVATPVGCGSPVLTGPLAPQLNSVACYTIFSGNGAVTNTGVSFVTGDIGSNLGLTTGYQAVNVTGTIHPNPDTSTAQCAADLNNVYTYLNTLPTDIELLYPAAFGQDLVLTPHTYLLNAATVLNGNVILNAQNNPNAVFVIKINGALSTSTYASVVLTNGAQAKNVFWKIDGATSLNDYSKFKGTVVGNNGAVIVNTGVNIEGRVLTTSGAVSTVGINAQMTAGCNKLSTISYNMENNMAKFYPNPFSTILNVSTDKMEGNSVLGIYNAVGSKVLETTLSKKTTAIPVKLPAGVYFYQLTGKNGQQQKGKLISKP
;
A
#
# COMPACT_ATOMS: atom_id res chain seq x y z
N MET A 1 0.13 -4.79 -70.62
CA MET A 1 0.78 -4.75 -69.28
C MET A 1 0.42 -3.51 -68.47
N LYS A 2 0.52 -2.27 -68.99
CA LYS A 2 0.15 -1.04 -68.22
C LYS A 2 -1.31 -0.98 -67.75
N LYS A 3 -2.29 -1.43 -68.54
CA LYS A 3 -3.71 -1.47 -68.13
C LYS A 3 -4.03 -2.49 -67.02
N LEU A 4 -3.29 -3.60 -66.96
CA LEU A 4 -3.46 -4.63 -65.93
C LEU A 4 -2.86 -4.16 -64.59
N LEU A 5 -1.75 -3.40 -64.65
CA LEU A 5 -1.12 -2.80 -63.49
C LEU A 5 -2.03 -1.75 -62.85
N PHE A 6 -2.63 -0.83 -63.63
CA PHE A 6 -3.57 0.16 -63.12
C PHE A 6 -4.85 -0.45 -62.53
N PHE A 7 -5.35 -1.56 -63.10
CA PHE A 7 -6.50 -2.27 -62.53
C PHE A 7 -6.13 -3.00 -61.24
N ALA A 8 -4.93 -3.57 -61.15
CA ALA A 8 -4.42 -4.19 -59.92
C ALA A 8 -4.15 -3.16 -58.82
N THR A 9 -3.67 -1.95 -59.13
CA THR A 9 -3.52 -0.87 -58.13
C THR A 9 -4.87 -0.32 -57.68
N ALA A 10 -5.84 -0.16 -58.58
CA ALA A 10 -7.19 0.27 -58.23
C ALA A 10 -7.91 -0.78 -57.35
N VAL A 11 -7.78 -2.06 -57.67
CA VAL A 11 -8.34 -3.16 -56.86
C VAL A 11 -7.61 -3.28 -55.51
N ALA A 12 -6.28 -3.10 -55.45
CA ALA A 12 -5.53 -3.07 -54.19
C ALA A 12 -5.88 -1.85 -53.31
N LEU A 13 -6.29 -0.72 -53.90
CA LEU A 13 -6.80 0.45 -53.19
C LEU A 13 -8.26 0.29 -52.71
N ILE A 14 -9.07 -0.53 -53.39
CA ILE A 14 -10.45 -0.86 -52.97
C ILE A 14 -10.47 -1.97 -51.89
N PHE A 15 -9.43 -2.82 -51.83
CA PHE A 15 -9.23 -3.78 -50.72
C PHE A 15 -8.44 -3.20 -49.53
N PHE A 16 -7.97 -1.96 -49.65
CA PHE A 16 -7.58 -1.13 -48.50
C PHE A 16 -8.81 -0.35 -48.03
N ASP A 17 -9.86 -1.06 -47.61
CA ASP A 17 -10.75 -0.52 -46.58
C ASP A 17 -9.86 -0.35 -45.34
N GLY A 18 -9.20 0.80 -45.26
CA GLY A 18 -8.62 1.28 -44.01
C GLY A 18 -9.78 1.37 -43.05
N LEU A 19 -9.96 0.35 -42.22
CA LEU A 19 -10.82 0.43 -41.06
C LEU A 19 -10.34 1.65 -40.28
N LEU A 20 -11.06 2.77 -40.42
CA LEU A 20 -10.85 3.99 -39.66
C LEU A 20 -11.21 3.66 -38.21
N HIS A 21 -10.26 3.07 -37.49
CA HIS A 21 -10.41 2.84 -36.06
C HIS A 21 -10.42 4.18 -35.35
N ALA A 22 -11.33 4.34 -34.38
CA ALA A 22 -11.30 5.50 -33.50
C ALA A 22 -9.93 5.57 -32.81
N GLN A 23 -9.36 6.77 -32.75
CA GLN A 23 -8.08 7.01 -32.08
C GLN A 23 -8.36 7.69 -30.74
N ALA A 24 -7.79 7.16 -29.66
CA ALA A 24 -7.91 7.79 -28.35
C ALA A 24 -7.23 9.17 -28.36
N PRO A 25 -7.90 10.25 -27.88
CA PRO A 25 -7.26 11.55 -27.72
C PRO A 25 -6.20 11.51 -26.62
N THR A 26 -5.21 12.40 -26.72
CA THR A 26 -4.26 12.64 -25.64
C THR A 26 -4.89 13.61 -24.64
N LEU A 27 -5.00 13.20 -23.37
CA LEU A 27 -5.53 14.05 -22.30
C LEU A 27 -4.49 14.97 -21.64
N GLY A 28 -3.20 14.78 -21.92
CA GLY A 28 -2.12 15.54 -21.28
C GLY A 28 -2.22 15.48 -19.75
N THR A 29 -2.02 16.61 -19.09
CA THR A 29 -2.14 16.76 -17.63
C THR A 29 -3.58 16.64 -17.12
N ALA A 30 -4.60 16.85 -17.96
CA ALA A 30 -5.99 16.59 -17.60
C ALA A 30 -6.26 15.10 -17.30
N ALA A 31 -5.37 14.20 -17.75
CA ALA A 31 -5.41 12.78 -17.39
C ALA A 31 -5.28 12.52 -15.89
N ASN A 32 -4.63 13.43 -15.15
CA ASN A 32 -4.40 13.28 -13.71
C ASN A 32 -5.64 13.62 -12.87
N PHE A 33 -6.65 14.26 -13.46
CA PHE A 33 -7.87 14.67 -12.76
C PHE A 33 -8.98 13.62 -12.87
N ALA A 34 -9.60 13.33 -11.73
CA ALA A 34 -10.88 12.63 -11.65
C ALA A 34 -12.04 13.59 -11.93
N LEU A 35 -12.00 14.79 -11.34
CA LEU A 35 -12.98 15.86 -11.52
C LEU A 35 -12.24 17.15 -11.89
N PHE A 36 -12.65 17.81 -12.97
CA PHE A 36 -12.02 19.08 -13.37
C PHE A 36 -12.98 20.01 -14.09
N SER A 37 -12.85 21.31 -13.83
CA SER A 37 -13.44 22.36 -14.67
C SER A 37 -12.40 23.40 -15.07
N THR A 38 -12.33 23.72 -16.36
CA THR A 38 -11.54 24.87 -16.82
C THR A 38 -12.12 26.19 -16.31
N ASN A 39 -13.45 26.29 -16.17
CA ASN A 39 -14.12 27.50 -15.71
C ASN A 39 -15.48 27.15 -15.09
N GLY A 40 -15.54 27.06 -13.76
CA GLY A 40 -16.71 26.67 -13.00
C GLY A 40 -16.35 26.17 -11.61
N ALA A 41 -17.31 26.21 -10.69
CA ALA A 41 -17.15 25.64 -9.36
C ALA A 41 -17.12 24.11 -9.42
N VAL A 42 -16.39 23.48 -8.50
CA VAL A 42 -16.38 22.04 -8.30
C VAL A 42 -16.86 21.77 -6.88
N SER A 43 -17.97 21.07 -6.70
CA SER A 43 -18.63 20.97 -5.39
C SER A 43 -19.06 19.56 -5.06
N ASN A 44 -18.95 19.22 -3.78
CA ASN A 44 -19.35 17.92 -3.26
C ASN A 44 -20.44 18.05 -2.18
N THR A 45 -21.35 17.09 -2.14
CA THR A 45 -22.31 16.91 -1.03
C THR A 45 -22.22 15.48 -0.50
N GLY A 46 -22.12 15.33 0.82
CA GLY A 46 -21.99 14.03 1.46
C GLY A 46 -20.60 13.41 1.29
N LEU A 47 -20.49 12.11 1.57
CA LEU A 47 -19.23 11.37 1.50
C LEU A 47 -19.00 10.82 0.08
N SER A 48 -17.97 11.31 -0.59
CA SER A 48 -17.53 10.81 -1.90
C SER A 48 -16.15 10.16 -1.80
N HIS A 49 -15.90 9.16 -2.64
CA HIS A 49 -14.61 8.49 -2.80
C HIS A 49 -14.01 8.85 -4.16
N ILE A 50 -12.87 9.54 -4.15
CA ILE A 50 -12.26 10.04 -5.38
C ILE A 50 -10.79 9.63 -5.44
N THR A 51 -10.39 9.02 -6.56
CA THR A 51 -9.01 8.64 -6.88
C THR A 51 -8.56 9.36 -8.14
N GLY A 52 -7.63 10.30 -7.97
CA GLY A 52 -7.21 11.29 -8.96
C GLY A 52 -7.44 12.70 -8.46
N ASN A 53 -6.78 13.68 -9.09
CA ASN A 53 -6.86 15.07 -8.70
C ASN A 53 -8.27 15.65 -8.87
N VAL A 54 -8.60 16.64 -8.06
CA VAL A 54 -9.85 17.40 -8.14
C VAL A 54 -9.49 18.88 -8.25
N GLY A 55 -10.13 19.61 -9.16
CA GLY A 55 -9.79 21.02 -9.26
C GLY A 55 -10.55 21.85 -10.26
N THR A 56 -10.31 23.16 -10.21
CA THR A 56 -10.81 24.11 -11.19
C THR A 56 -9.80 25.20 -11.50
N ASN A 57 -9.67 25.56 -12.78
CA ASN A 57 -8.78 26.64 -13.20
C ASN A 57 -9.38 28.03 -12.96
N ASN A 58 -10.70 28.16 -12.90
CA ASN A 58 -11.39 29.39 -12.54
C ASN A 58 -12.67 29.06 -11.78
N GLY A 59 -12.63 29.18 -10.45
CA GLY A 59 -13.68 28.75 -9.54
C GLY A 59 -13.09 28.35 -8.19
N SER A 60 -13.79 27.49 -7.45
CA SER A 60 -13.25 26.85 -6.25
C SER A 60 -13.79 25.43 -6.09
N SER A 61 -12.97 24.57 -5.51
CA SER A 61 -13.34 23.23 -5.05
C SER A 61 -13.88 23.31 -3.62
N THR A 62 -15.10 22.84 -3.38
CA THR A 62 -15.76 23.02 -2.07
C THR A 62 -16.36 21.73 -1.51
N ASN A 63 -16.28 21.61 -0.18
CA ASN A 63 -17.00 20.62 0.61
C ASN A 63 -16.63 19.15 0.31
N PHE A 64 -15.40 18.93 -0.16
CA PHE A 64 -14.79 17.59 -0.28
C PHE A 64 -14.28 17.10 1.08
N GLY A 65 -14.24 15.78 1.25
CA GLY A 65 -13.51 15.13 2.35
C GLY A 65 -12.09 14.76 1.93
N ASN A 66 -11.57 13.66 2.47
CA ASN A 66 -10.29 13.10 2.02
C ASN A 66 -10.42 12.59 0.57
N VAL A 67 -9.50 13.00 -0.30
CA VAL A 67 -9.39 12.61 -1.71
C VAL A 67 -8.06 11.89 -1.91
N ASP A 68 -8.06 10.76 -2.63
CA ASP A 68 -6.83 10.08 -3.07
C ASP A 68 -6.28 10.77 -4.33
N GLY A 69 -5.81 12.00 -4.13
CA GLY A 69 -5.34 12.91 -5.16
C GLY A 69 -5.12 14.30 -4.59
N VAL A 70 -4.57 15.21 -5.41
CA VAL A 70 -4.30 16.59 -5.00
C VAL A 70 -5.48 17.50 -5.37
N MET A 71 -5.86 18.37 -4.44
CA MET A 71 -6.82 19.44 -4.67
C MET A 71 -6.11 20.64 -5.32
N HIS A 72 -6.54 21.06 -6.51
CA HIS A 72 -5.93 22.15 -7.25
C HIS A 72 -6.95 23.22 -7.63
N ASP A 73 -6.81 24.45 -7.11
CA ASP A 73 -7.68 25.57 -7.47
C ASP A 73 -6.85 26.76 -7.97
N ALA A 74 -7.10 27.18 -9.21
CA ALA A 74 -6.49 28.35 -9.87
C ALA A 74 -4.95 28.39 -9.76
N ASP A 75 -4.29 27.28 -10.07
CA ASP A 75 -2.83 27.16 -10.05
C ASP A 75 -2.23 26.81 -11.43
N GLY A 76 -0.90 26.66 -11.49
CA GLY A 76 -0.21 26.31 -12.73
C GLY A 76 -0.60 24.93 -13.29
N THR A 77 -0.96 23.98 -12.43
CA THR A 77 -1.41 22.64 -12.85
C THR A 77 -2.77 22.72 -13.52
N THR A 78 -3.71 23.49 -12.94
CA THR A 78 -5.04 23.68 -13.55
C THR A 78 -4.98 24.46 -14.86
N ALA A 79 -4.04 25.41 -14.99
CA ALA A 79 -3.87 26.18 -16.21
C ALA A 79 -3.42 25.30 -17.40
N ILE A 80 -2.48 24.38 -17.15
CA ILE A 80 -2.03 23.42 -18.16
C ILE A 80 -3.14 22.39 -18.43
N ALA A 81 -3.82 21.89 -17.40
CA ALA A 81 -4.93 20.94 -17.56
C ALA A 81 -6.08 21.54 -18.39
N ALA A 82 -6.37 22.83 -18.24
CA ALA A 82 -7.35 23.53 -19.07
C ALA A 82 -6.96 23.59 -20.55
N ALA A 83 -5.68 23.84 -20.84
CA ALA A 83 -5.16 23.86 -22.21
C ALA A 83 -5.19 22.45 -22.82
N ASP A 84 -4.73 21.44 -22.08
CA ASP A 84 -4.71 20.04 -22.52
C ASP A 84 -6.13 19.49 -22.72
N LEU A 85 -7.08 19.83 -21.85
CA LEU A 85 -8.49 19.47 -22.03
C LEU A 85 -9.08 20.10 -23.29
N THR A 86 -8.71 21.33 -23.62
CA THR A 86 -9.13 21.99 -24.86
C THR A 86 -8.61 21.25 -26.09
N ILE A 87 -7.35 20.80 -26.05
CA ILE A 87 -6.76 19.99 -27.13
C ILE A 87 -7.49 18.65 -27.26
N ALA A 88 -7.71 17.95 -26.14
CA ALA A 88 -8.43 16.68 -26.13
C ALA A 88 -9.87 16.81 -26.66
N TYR A 89 -10.58 17.87 -26.26
CA TYR A 89 -11.90 18.20 -26.79
C TYR A 89 -11.88 18.38 -28.31
N ASN A 90 -10.91 19.15 -28.83
CA ASN A 90 -10.79 19.39 -30.27
C ASN A 90 -10.50 18.10 -31.04
N GLN A 91 -9.66 17.20 -30.51
CA GLN A 91 -9.42 15.87 -31.08
C GLN A 91 -10.69 15.02 -31.08
N LEU A 92 -11.42 14.99 -29.95
CA LEU A 92 -12.70 14.28 -29.85
C LEU A 92 -13.75 14.83 -30.81
N ASN A 93 -13.81 16.15 -31.02
CA ASN A 93 -14.74 16.77 -31.96
C ASN A 93 -14.35 16.53 -33.43
N ALA A 94 -13.06 16.39 -33.72
CA ALA A 94 -12.56 16.10 -35.07
C ALA A 94 -12.64 14.61 -35.44
N ALA A 95 -12.87 13.71 -34.48
CA ALA A 95 -13.04 12.29 -34.74
C ALA A 95 -14.21 12.07 -35.71
N ILE A 96 -13.97 11.28 -36.77
CA ILE A 96 -14.96 11.05 -37.83
C ILE A 96 -15.92 9.94 -37.37
N PRO A 97 -17.24 10.20 -37.28
CA PRO A 97 -18.21 9.18 -36.91
C PRO A 97 -18.37 8.08 -37.95
N ASN A 98 -18.48 6.85 -37.48
CA ASN A 98 -18.75 5.66 -38.27
C ASN A 98 -20.11 5.02 -37.92
N TYR A 99 -20.70 5.40 -36.78
CA TYR A 99 -21.97 4.89 -36.29
C TYR A 99 -22.91 6.02 -35.85
N PHE A 100 -24.21 5.84 -36.13
CA PHE A 100 -25.25 6.84 -35.85
C PHE A 100 -26.44 6.20 -35.12
N PRO A 101 -26.28 5.82 -33.84
CA PRO A 101 -27.33 5.17 -33.09
C PRO A 101 -28.49 6.14 -32.78
N ALA A 102 -29.63 5.58 -32.40
CA ALA A 102 -30.72 6.37 -31.85
C ALA A 102 -30.28 7.06 -30.53
N PRO A 103 -30.97 8.15 -30.11
CA PRO A 103 -30.58 8.91 -28.93
C PRO A 103 -30.64 8.14 -27.60
N LEU A 104 -31.40 7.04 -27.55
CA LEU A 104 -31.48 6.16 -26.40
C LEU A 104 -30.41 5.06 -26.52
N LEU A 105 -29.41 5.11 -25.65
CA LEU A 105 -28.39 4.07 -25.47
C LEU A 105 -28.77 3.11 -24.33
N GLY A 106 -28.27 1.88 -24.42
CA GLY A 106 -28.43 0.85 -23.40
C GLY A 106 -29.54 -0.14 -23.70
N ASN A 107 -30.37 -0.51 -22.73
CA ASN A 107 -31.41 -1.53 -22.88
C ASN A 107 -30.91 -2.88 -23.44
N GLY A 108 -29.70 -3.29 -23.05
CA GLY A 108 -29.08 -4.53 -23.52
C GLY A 108 -28.28 -4.38 -24.82
N GLN A 109 -28.19 -3.16 -25.37
CA GLN A 109 -27.35 -2.86 -26.52
C GLN A 109 -25.89 -3.22 -26.25
N THR A 110 -25.25 -3.84 -27.24
CA THR A 110 -23.81 -4.08 -27.28
C THR A 110 -23.22 -3.33 -28.46
N LEU A 111 -22.14 -2.59 -28.20
CA LEU A 111 -21.44 -1.76 -29.16
C LEU A 111 -19.98 -2.21 -29.27
N THR A 112 -19.46 -2.27 -30.49
CA THR A 112 -18.04 -2.53 -30.75
C THR A 112 -17.24 -1.23 -30.84
N ALA A 113 -15.92 -1.31 -30.98
CA ALA A 113 -15.07 -0.12 -31.12
C ALA A 113 -15.53 0.79 -32.28
N GLY A 114 -15.44 2.12 -32.08
CA GLY A 114 -15.82 3.11 -33.09
C GLY A 114 -16.19 4.48 -32.54
N THR A 115 -16.45 5.41 -33.46
CA THR A 115 -16.97 6.75 -33.16
C THR A 115 -18.47 6.80 -33.46
N TYR A 116 -19.26 7.06 -32.43
CA TYR A 116 -20.71 7.11 -32.42
C TYR A 116 -21.18 8.56 -32.34
N ALA A 117 -21.99 9.02 -33.31
CA ALA A 117 -22.57 10.36 -33.30
C ALA A 117 -24.07 10.34 -33.05
N ILE A 118 -24.52 11.13 -32.07
CA ILE A 118 -25.93 11.39 -31.78
C ILE A 118 -26.15 12.90 -31.93
N GLY A 119 -26.93 13.29 -32.94
CA GLY A 119 -27.13 14.69 -33.34
C GLY A 119 -28.01 15.53 -32.41
N GLN A 120 -28.37 15.02 -31.24
CA GLN A 120 -29.33 15.62 -30.30
C GLN A 120 -29.04 15.14 -28.87
N THR A 121 -29.89 15.54 -27.91
CA THR A 121 -29.87 15.01 -26.54
C THR A 121 -29.97 13.50 -26.52
N ALA A 122 -29.11 12.85 -25.75
CA ALA A 122 -29.04 11.40 -25.59
C ALA A 122 -29.32 10.97 -24.15
N SER A 123 -29.75 9.72 -23.98
CA SER A 123 -29.96 9.12 -22.65
C SER A 123 -29.40 7.71 -22.57
N LEU A 124 -28.92 7.31 -21.40
CA LEU A 124 -28.46 5.95 -21.08
C LEU A 124 -29.44 5.28 -20.13
N ASN A 125 -30.07 4.17 -20.54
CA ASN A 125 -30.98 3.38 -19.69
C ASN A 125 -30.54 1.93 -19.58
N ASN A 126 -30.78 1.32 -18.42
CA ASN A 126 -30.41 -0.07 -18.15
C ASN A 126 -28.91 -0.32 -18.48
N THR A 127 -28.58 -1.41 -19.18
CA THR A 127 -27.19 -1.77 -19.48
C THR A 127 -26.83 -1.46 -20.92
N LEU A 128 -25.69 -0.79 -21.10
CA LEU A 128 -24.94 -0.67 -22.36
C LEU A 128 -23.65 -1.49 -22.23
N THR A 129 -23.36 -2.37 -23.17
CA THR A 129 -22.12 -3.15 -23.19
C THR A 129 -21.19 -2.63 -24.28
N LEU A 130 -19.93 -2.37 -23.91
CA LEU A 130 -18.86 -2.06 -24.85
C LEU A 130 -17.98 -3.31 -25.00
N ASP A 131 -17.95 -3.86 -26.20
CA ASP A 131 -17.22 -5.08 -26.55
C ASP A 131 -15.93 -4.72 -27.29
N GLY A 132 -14.79 -5.01 -26.67
CA GLY A 132 -13.47 -4.72 -27.22
C GLY A 132 -13.05 -5.66 -28.36
N GLY A 133 -13.82 -6.71 -28.68
CA GLY A 133 -13.51 -7.65 -29.75
C GLY A 133 -12.24 -8.47 -29.51
N GLY A 134 -11.82 -8.62 -28.26
CA GLY A 134 -10.56 -9.26 -27.88
C GLY A 134 -9.34 -8.33 -27.98
N ASN A 135 -9.54 -7.05 -28.25
CA ASN A 135 -8.49 -6.06 -28.43
C ASN A 135 -8.51 -4.98 -27.34
N ALA A 136 -7.44 -4.93 -26.53
CA ALA A 136 -7.28 -3.94 -25.46
C ALA A 136 -7.13 -2.49 -25.97
N ASN A 137 -6.76 -2.31 -27.24
CA ASN A 137 -6.63 -1.01 -27.89
C ASN A 137 -7.95 -0.52 -28.53
N SER A 138 -9.06 -1.23 -28.32
CA SER A 138 -10.37 -0.83 -28.84
C SER A 138 -10.83 0.48 -28.21
N VAL A 139 -11.13 1.48 -29.05
CA VAL A 139 -11.54 2.83 -28.65
C VAL A 139 -13.01 3.06 -28.95
N PHE A 140 -13.70 3.71 -28.02
CA PHE A 140 -15.10 4.08 -28.11
C PHE A 140 -15.23 5.59 -27.90
N ILE A 141 -15.71 6.30 -28.91
CA ILE A 141 -15.95 7.75 -28.82
C ILE A 141 -17.43 8.00 -29.03
N PHE A 142 -18.09 8.64 -28.07
CA PHE A 142 -19.48 9.06 -28.18
C PHE A 142 -19.53 10.58 -28.34
N GLN A 143 -19.93 11.06 -29.51
CA GLN A 143 -20.17 12.47 -29.80
C GLN A 143 -21.66 12.78 -29.68
N ILE A 144 -22.05 13.47 -28.61
CA ILE A 144 -23.43 13.83 -28.33
C ILE A 144 -23.57 15.34 -28.54
N LYS A 145 -24.37 15.75 -29.54
CA LYS A 145 -24.61 17.16 -29.91
C LYS A 145 -25.77 17.80 -29.12
N GLY A 146 -25.93 17.40 -27.87
CA GLY A 146 -26.93 17.91 -26.94
C GLY A 146 -26.60 17.49 -25.50
N ALA A 147 -27.59 17.52 -24.61
CA ALA A 147 -27.42 17.03 -23.24
C ALA A 147 -27.26 15.50 -23.19
N PHE A 148 -26.66 14.98 -22.13
CA PHE A 148 -26.54 13.55 -21.85
C PHE A 148 -27.05 13.24 -20.45
N SER A 149 -28.05 12.38 -20.35
CA SER A 149 -28.58 11.93 -19.06
C SER A 149 -28.59 10.41 -18.92
N SER A 150 -28.83 9.91 -17.72
CA SER A 150 -29.06 8.48 -17.50
C SER A 150 -30.33 8.22 -16.70
N GLY A 151 -30.95 7.06 -16.88
CA GLY A 151 -31.89 6.50 -15.91
C GLY A 151 -31.18 6.06 -14.64
N ALA A 152 -31.91 5.98 -13.52
CA ALA A 152 -31.36 5.51 -12.26
C ALA A 152 -30.82 4.08 -12.38
N GLY A 153 -29.63 3.82 -11.84
CA GLY A 153 -28.99 2.51 -11.87
C GLY A 153 -28.53 2.05 -13.26
N ALA A 154 -28.48 2.94 -14.27
CA ALA A 154 -27.97 2.60 -15.59
C ALA A 154 -26.47 2.25 -15.52
N LYS A 155 -26.00 1.37 -16.41
CA LYS A 155 -24.64 0.81 -16.34
C LYS A 155 -24.00 0.71 -17.72
N VAL A 156 -22.72 1.05 -17.78
CA VAL A 156 -21.83 0.71 -18.90
C VAL A 156 -20.93 -0.44 -18.46
N LEU A 157 -20.98 -1.55 -19.19
CA LEU A 157 -20.12 -2.72 -18.98
C LEU A 157 -19.02 -2.76 -20.04
N LEU A 158 -17.82 -3.12 -19.61
CA LEU A 158 -16.70 -3.38 -20.50
C LEU A 158 -16.50 -4.88 -20.60
N THR A 159 -16.39 -5.39 -21.82
CA THR A 159 -16.20 -6.83 -22.07
C THR A 159 -15.12 -7.03 -23.11
N ASN A 160 -14.58 -8.26 -23.13
CA ASN A 160 -13.75 -8.75 -24.22
C ASN A 160 -12.59 -7.81 -24.59
N GLY A 161 -11.86 -7.33 -23.57
CA GLY A 161 -10.71 -6.46 -23.73
C GLY A 161 -11.01 -4.95 -23.75
N ALA A 162 -12.26 -4.50 -23.76
CA ALA A 162 -12.55 -3.07 -23.64
C ALA A 162 -11.99 -2.49 -22.31
N LEU A 163 -11.36 -1.31 -22.38
CA LEU A 163 -10.76 -0.62 -21.23
C LEU A 163 -11.40 0.75 -21.04
N ALA A 164 -11.66 1.14 -19.79
CA ALA A 164 -12.30 2.42 -19.47
C ALA A 164 -11.47 3.62 -19.95
N CYS A 165 -10.14 3.51 -19.92
CA CYS A 165 -9.24 4.55 -20.43
C CYS A 165 -9.36 4.80 -21.94
N ASN A 166 -9.99 3.89 -22.70
CA ASN A 166 -10.26 4.01 -24.13
C ASN A 166 -11.72 4.37 -24.46
N VAL A 167 -12.53 4.75 -23.46
CA VAL A 167 -13.92 5.19 -23.64
C VAL A 167 -14.01 6.69 -23.41
N PHE A 168 -14.61 7.43 -24.35
CA PHE A 168 -14.72 8.87 -24.32
C PHE A 168 -16.14 9.33 -24.64
N TRP A 169 -16.65 10.25 -23.84
CA TRP A 169 -17.95 10.88 -24.03
C TRP A 169 -17.73 12.37 -24.26
N LYS A 170 -17.99 12.86 -25.47
CA LYS A 170 -17.90 14.29 -25.83
C LYS A 170 -19.31 14.83 -25.94
N ILE A 171 -19.71 15.68 -25.00
CA ILE A 171 -21.09 16.19 -24.86
C ILE A 171 -21.11 17.70 -25.11
N GLU A 172 -22.04 18.20 -25.93
CA GLU A 172 -22.25 19.65 -26.20
C GLU A 172 -23.33 20.27 -25.28
N GLY A 173 -23.53 19.73 -24.09
CA GLY A 173 -24.64 20.11 -23.22
C GLY A 173 -24.49 19.52 -21.82
N LEU A 174 -25.49 19.79 -20.97
CA LEU A 174 -25.54 19.30 -19.59
C LEU A 174 -25.32 17.79 -19.54
N VAL A 175 -24.43 17.34 -18.67
CA VAL A 175 -24.34 15.94 -18.25
C VAL A 175 -25.06 15.80 -16.92
N ASP A 176 -26.09 14.94 -16.85
CA ASP A 176 -26.84 14.67 -15.62
C ASP A 176 -27.00 13.16 -15.42
N LEU A 177 -26.10 12.57 -14.63
CA LEU A 177 -26.13 11.14 -14.33
C LEU A 177 -27.00 10.90 -13.10
N ALA A 178 -28.12 10.20 -13.28
CA ALA A 178 -29.04 9.84 -12.22
C ALA A 178 -28.39 8.94 -11.15
N THR A 179 -29.12 8.75 -10.05
CA THR A 179 -28.65 8.00 -8.89
C THR A 179 -28.19 6.59 -9.25
N ASN A 180 -27.10 6.15 -8.62
CA ASN A 180 -26.51 4.82 -8.78
C ASN A 180 -26.08 4.44 -10.21
N THR A 181 -25.90 5.41 -11.11
CA THR A 181 -25.38 5.13 -12.46
C THR A 181 -23.92 4.69 -12.39
N SER A 182 -23.58 3.61 -13.10
CA SER A 182 -22.19 3.17 -13.28
C SER A 182 -21.71 3.49 -14.69
N LEU A 183 -20.80 4.45 -14.83
CA LEU A 183 -20.25 4.88 -16.12
C LEU A 183 -18.78 4.45 -16.25
N LYS A 184 -18.36 4.24 -17.50
CA LYS A 184 -16.96 3.94 -17.86
C LYS A 184 -16.47 5.00 -18.84
N GLY A 185 -15.28 5.54 -18.62
CA GLY A 185 -14.62 6.45 -19.55
C GLY A 185 -14.54 7.90 -19.14
N THR A 186 -13.89 8.68 -19.99
CA THR A 186 -13.66 10.11 -19.79
C THR A 186 -14.83 10.90 -20.35
N VAL A 187 -15.56 11.58 -19.47
CA VAL A 187 -16.64 12.50 -19.82
C VAL A 187 -16.05 13.89 -20.02
N VAL A 188 -16.27 14.47 -21.20
CA VAL A 188 -15.90 15.83 -21.57
C VAL A 188 -17.17 16.60 -21.92
N ALA A 189 -17.64 17.44 -20.99
CA ALA A 189 -18.75 18.35 -21.22
C ALA A 189 -18.21 19.68 -21.76
N ASN A 190 -18.63 20.06 -22.96
CA ASN A 190 -18.22 21.30 -23.57
C ASN A 190 -19.21 22.43 -23.27
N ASN A 191 -18.73 23.54 -22.71
CA ASN A 191 -19.54 24.70 -22.34
C ASN A 191 -20.80 24.35 -21.51
N ALA A 192 -20.71 23.30 -20.69
CA ALA A 192 -21.81 22.80 -19.89
C ALA A 192 -21.36 22.23 -18.54
N ALA A 193 -22.30 22.19 -17.61
CA ALA A 193 -22.13 21.58 -16.30
C ALA A 193 -22.17 20.05 -16.35
N ILE A 194 -21.61 19.44 -15.32
CA ILE A 194 -21.71 18.01 -15.03
C ILE A 194 -22.33 17.85 -13.64
N VAL A 195 -23.40 17.06 -13.55
CA VAL A 195 -24.10 16.70 -12.32
C VAL A 195 -24.03 15.19 -12.14
N LEU A 196 -23.39 14.76 -11.06
CA LEU A 196 -23.31 13.36 -10.66
C LEU A 196 -24.13 13.17 -9.37
N ASN A 197 -25.30 12.55 -9.50
CA ASN A 197 -26.19 12.34 -8.36
C ASN A 197 -25.69 11.22 -7.43
N THR A 198 -26.36 11.07 -6.28
CA THR A 198 -26.01 10.09 -5.23
C THR A 198 -25.72 8.70 -5.76
N GLY A 199 -24.57 8.15 -5.38
CA GLY A 199 -24.16 6.78 -5.69
C GLY A 199 -23.65 6.57 -7.11
N VAL A 200 -23.49 7.64 -7.92
CA VAL A 200 -22.83 7.52 -9.23
C VAL A 200 -21.41 6.96 -9.04
N ASN A 201 -21.07 5.95 -9.85
CA ASN A 201 -19.77 5.29 -9.85
C ASN A 201 -19.12 5.40 -11.24
N ILE A 202 -18.01 6.12 -11.34
CA ILE A 202 -17.27 6.32 -12.58
C ILE A 202 -15.88 5.69 -12.47
N GLU A 203 -15.59 4.73 -13.35
CA GLU A 203 -14.20 4.38 -13.69
C GLU A 203 -13.83 5.19 -14.92
N GLY A 204 -13.16 6.32 -14.73
CA GLY A 204 -13.19 7.39 -15.70
C GLY A 204 -12.89 8.76 -15.11
N ARG A 205 -13.41 9.80 -15.78
CA ARG A 205 -13.21 11.22 -15.40
C ARG A 205 -14.46 12.02 -15.72
N ALA A 206 -14.67 13.12 -15.00
CA ALA A 206 -15.67 14.14 -15.30
C ALA A 206 -14.98 15.50 -15.50
N LEU A 207 -14.86 15.91 -16.76
CA LEU A 207 -14.08 17.08 -17.19
C LEU A 207 -15.02 18.07 -17.91
N SER A 208 -15.05 19.33 -17.48
CA SER A 208 -15.81 20.39 -18.15
C SER A 208 -14.88 21.47 -18.72
N THR A 209 -15.10 21.87 -19.98
CA THR A 209 -14.36 22.99 -20.60
C THR A 209 -14.85 24.35 -20.12
N THR A 210 -16.09 24.46 -19.64
CA THR A 210 -16.68 25.63 -18.99
C THR A 210 -18.02 25.17 -18.41
N GLY A 211 -18.15 25.16 -17.09
CA GLY A 211 -19.34 24.69 -16.39
C GLY A 211 -19.00 24.12 -15.01
N ALA A 212 -19.96 24.14 -14.11
CA ALA A 212 -19.78 23.56 -12.78
C ALA A 212 -19.70 22.02 -12.85
N VAL A 213 -18.93 21.42 -11.95
CA VAL A 213 -18.94 19.97 -11.70
C VAL A 213 -19.47 19.73 -10.29
N THR A 214 -20.70 19.25 -10.19
CA THR A 214 -21.39 19.03 -8.91
C THR A 214 -21.55 17.54 -8.68
N VAL A 215 -21.07 17.05 -7.55
CA VAL A 215 -21.15 15.63 -7.17
C VAL A 215 -21.82 15.45 -5.82
N ALA A 216 -22.56 14.36 -5.65
CA ALA A 216 -23.15 13.99 -4.37
C ALA A 216 -22.90 12.51 -4.10
N GLY A 217 -22.22 12.17 -3.00
CA GLY A 217 -22.00 10.79 -2.57
C GLY A 217 -21.53 9.83 -3.67
N VAL A 218 -20.49 10.21 -4.43
CA VAL A 218 -20.03 9.49 -5.63
C VAL A 218 -18.79 8.65 -5.38
N THR A 219 -18.53 7.69 -6.27
CA THR A 219 -17.21 7.07 -6.43
C THR A 219 -16.66 7.43 -7.81
N VAL A 220 -15.51 8.08 -7.89
CA VAL A 220 -14.86 8.43 -9.16
C VAL A 220 -13.39 8.06 -9.10
N ALA A 221 -12.96 7.12 -9.93
CA ALA A 221 -11.57 6.69 -10.00
C ALA A 221 -11.03 6.84 -11.43
N THR A 222 -9.90 7.54 -11.58
CA THR A 222 -9.19 7.61 -12.85
C THR A 222 -8.87 6.20 -13.36
N PRO A 223 -9.09 5.92 -14.66
CA PRO A 223 -8.92 4.57 -15.19
C PRO A 223 -7.43 4.21 -15.31
N VAL A 224 -7.11 2.98 -14.94
CA VAL A 224 -5.78 2.37 -15.16
C VAL A 224 -5.69 1.76 -16.56
N GLY A 225 -4.47 1.52 -17.04
CA GLY A 225 -4.21 1.01 -18.39
C GLY A 225 -3.97 2.11 -19.43
N CYS A 226 -3.99 1.75 -20.72
CA CYS A 226 -3.74 2.66 -21.84
C CYS A 226 -2.44 3.50 -21.72
N GLY A 227 -1.39 2.93 -21.13
CA GLY A 227 -0.11 3.63 -20.90
C GLY A 227 -0.05 4.50 -19.63
N SER A 228 -1.10 4.51 -18.81
CA SER A 228 -1.04 5.12 -17.47
C SER A 228 0.10 4.50 -16.64
N PRO A 229 0.91 5.31 -15.93
CA PRO A 229 2.00 4.79 -15.12
C PRO A 229 1.51 3.77 -14.08
N VAL A 230 2.26 2.69 -13.92
CA VAL A 230 2.00 1.73 -12.82
C VAL A 230 2.48 2.37 -11.52
N LEU A 231 1.57 2.54 -10.57
CA LEU A 231 1.91 3.08 -9.26
C LEU A 231 2.70 2.04 -8.44
N THR A 232 3.88 2.42 -8.00
CA THR A 232 4.75 1.60 -7.14
C THR A 232 4.77 2.09 -5.70
N GLY A 233 4.41 3.34 -5.45
CA GLY A 233 4.68 4.02 -4.18
C GLY A 233 6.17 4.28 -3.96
N PRO A 234 6.55 4.73 -2.76
CA PRO A 234 7.94 4.98 -2.41
C PRO A 234 8.73 3.67 -2.27
N LEU A 235 10.06 3.79 -2.19
CA LEU A 235 10.88 2.65 -1.77
C LEU A 235 10.55 2.29 -0.30
N ALA A 236 10.45 0.99 -0.01
CA ALA A 236 10.18 0.52 1.35
C ALA A 236 11.42 0.69 2.26
N PRO A 237 11.25 1.03 3.56
CA PRO A 237 12.37 1.04 4.51
C PRO A 237 13.00 -0.34 4.68
N GLN A 238 14.32 -0.37 4.85
CA GLN A 238 15.02 -1.57 5.29
C GLN A 238 14.77 -1.80 6.78
N LEU A 239 14.05 -2.87 7.12
CA LEU A 239 13.68 -3.16 8.50
C LEU A 239 14.81 -3.81 9.31
N ASN A 240 15.75 -4.53 8.69
CA ASN A 240 16.83 -5.25 9.39
C ASN A 240 16.29 -6.07 10.59
N SER A 241 16.83 -5.89 11.80
CA SER A 241 16.38 -6.62 13.00
C SER A 241 14.95 -6.29 13.43
N VAL A 242 14.42 -5.12 13.07
CA VAL A 242 13.01 -4.74 13.31
C VAL A 242 12.06 -5.73 12.64
N ALA A 243 12.48 -6.33 11.52
CA ALA A 243 11.67 -7.32 10.83
C ALA A 243 11.37 -8.55 11.69
N CYS A 244 12.13 -8.83 12.75
CA CYS A 244 11.87 -9.96 13.64
C CYS A 244 10.97 -9.66 14.83
N TYR A 245 10.71 -8.38 15.13
CA TYR A 245 9.86 -7.97 16.24
C TYR A 245 8.41 -7.75 15.79
N THR A 246 7.45 -8.11 16.64
CA THR A 246 6.03 -7.78 16.42
C THR A 246 5.59 -6.62 17.30
N ILE A 247 6.01 -6.65 18.57
CA ILE A 247 5.68 -5.63 19.56
C ILE A 247 6.99 -5.14 20.18
N PHE A 248 7.30 -3.86 20.05
CA PHE A 248 8.58 -3.35 20.53
C PHE A 248 8.51 -1.89 20.98
N SER A 249 9.27 -1.58 22.04
CA SER A 249 9.57 -0.20 22.43
C SER A 249 11.08 0.04 22.50
N GLY A 250 11.55 1.09 21.84
CA GLY A 250 12.92 1.58 22.00
C GLY A 250 13.15 2.19 23.38
N ASN A 251 12.13 2.84 23.95
CA ASN A 251 12.17 3.43 25.28
C ASN A 251 10.78 3.48 25.93
N GLY A 252 10.53 2.60 26.89
CA GLY A 252 9.25 2.44 27.56
C GLY A 252 8.93 0.98 27.88
N ALA A 253 8.15 0.74 28.93
CA ALA A 253 7.73 -0.61 29.29
C ALA A 253 6.83 -1.24 28.20
N VAL A 254 6.90 -2.55 28.04
CA VAL A 254 6.02 -3.33 27.16
C VAL A 254 5.21 -4.28 28.03
N THR A 255 3.91 -4.03 28.16
CA THR A 255 3.03 -4.76 29.07
C THR A 255 1.88 -5.42 28.34
N ASN A 256 1.46 -6.57 28.83
CA ASN A 256 0.27 -7.28 28.36
C ASN A 256 -0.67 -7.59 29.53
N THR A 257 -1.96 -7.43 29.31
CA THR A 257 -3.02 -7.97 30.17
C THR A 257 -3.94 -8.90 29.35
N GLY A 258 -4.51 -9.90 30.00
CA GLY A 258 -5.29 -10.94 29.30
C GLY A 258 -4.43 -11.89 28.45
N VAL A 259 -5.09 -12.66 27.59
CA VAL A 259 -4.47 -13.72 26.79
C VAL A 259 -4.16 -13.18 25.39
N SER A 260 -2.89 -12.98 25.08
CA SER A 260 -2.43 -12.52 23.76
C SER A 260 -1.62 -13.58 23.03
N PHE A 261 -1.79 -13.66 21.72
CA PHE A 261 -1.02 -14.52 20.81
C PHE A 261 -0.15 -13.67 19.90
N VAL A 262 1.15 -13.98 19.83
CA VAL A 262 2.11 -13.20 19.06
C VAL A 262 3.01 -14.09 18.23
N THR A 263 3.21 -13.77 16.94
CA THR A 263 4.21 -14.39 16.08
C THR A 263 5.31 -13.39 15.73
N GLY A 264 6.50 -13.57 16.30
CA GLY A 264 7.64 -12.66 16.27
C GLY A 264 8.11 -12.28 17.68
N ASP A 265 9.26 -11.60 17.77
CA ASP A 265 9.88 -11.22 19.04
C ASP A 265 9.12 -10.04 19.71
N ILE A 266 9.24 -9.97 21.04
CA ILE A 266 8.60 -8.95 21.88
C ILE A 266 9.66 -8.40 22.83
N GLY A 267 9.81 -7.07 22.93
CA GLY A 267 10.81 -6.51 23.83
C GLY A 267 10.75 -5.02 24.06
N SER A 268 11.47 -4.59 25.09
CA SER A 268 11.80 -3.19 25.34
C SER A 268 13.30 -3.04 25.46
N ASN A 269 13.87 -1.99 24.85
CA ASN A 269 15.28 -1.67 25.02
C ASN A 269 15.57 -0.77 26.23
N LEU A 270 14.60 0.03 26.70
CA LEU A 270 14.69 0.78 27.96
C LEU A 270 13.38 0.63 28.73
N GLY A 271 13.21 -0.52 29.37
CA GLY A 271 12.00 -0.90 30.09
C GLY A 271 11.97 -2.40 30.36
N LEU A 272 10.89 -2.86 30.97
CA LEU A 272 10.64 -4.29 31.18
C LEU A 272 9.54 -4.77 30.24
N THR A 273 9.62 -6.05 29.86
CA THR A 273 8.56 -6.74 29.11
C THR A 273 7.84 -7.71 30.04
N THR A 274 6.55 -7.51 30.30
CA THR A 274 5.78 -8.30 31.27
C THR A 274 4.38 -8.68 30.77
N GLY A 275 3.79 -9.72 31.37
CA GLY A 275 2.40 -10.13 31.11
C GLY A 275 2.19 -11.06 29.90
N TYR A 276 3.21 -11.31 29.09
CA TYR A 276 3.15 -12.27 27.99
C TYR A 276 3.47 -13.70 28.46
N GLN A 277 2.74 -14.68 27.94
CA GLN A 277 2.96 -16.11 28.22
C GLN A 277 3.78 -16.74 27.09
N ALA A 278 4.92 -17.34 27.40
CA ALA A 278 5.83 -17.91 26.40
C ALA A 278 5.17 -18.94 25.47
N VAL A 279 4.20 -19.73 25.97
CA VAL A 279 3.42 -20.70 25.18
C VAL A 279 2.60 -20.06 24.05
N ASN A 280 2.21 -18.79 24.18
CA ASN A 280 1.40 -18.07 23.19
C ASN A 280 2.25 -17.19 22.27
N VAL A 281 3.58 -17.24 22.39
CA VAL A 281 4.52 -16.46 21.59
C VAL A 281 5.35 -17.38 20.71
N THR A 282 5.13 -17.31 19.40
CA THR A 282 5.99 -17.94 18.38
C THR A 282 7.13 -16.97 18.05
N GLY A 283 8.11 -16.90 18.95
CA GLY A 283 9.20 -15.92 18.94
C GLY A 283 9.91 -15.88 20.30
N THR A 284 10.69 -14.83 20.54
CA THR A 284 11.41 -14.61 21.81
C THR A 284 10.76 -13.45 22.56
N ILE A 285 10.41 -13.68 23.83
CA ILE A 285 10.11 -12.60 24.77
C ILE A 285 11.44 -12.15 25.36
N HIS A 286 11.76 -10.86 25.26
CA HIS A 286 12.92 -10.22 25.87
C HIS A 286 12.48 -9.52 27.17
N PRO A 287 12.55 -10.16 28.35
CA PRO A 287 11.96 -9.63 29.59
C PRO A 287 12.70 -8.39 30.12
N ASN A 288 13.99 -8.31 29.80
CA ASN A 288 14.89 -7.21 30.11
C ASN A 288 15.63 -6.83 28.80
N PRO A 289 16.15 -5.60 28.70
CA PRO A 289 16.98 -5.20 27.58
C PRO A 289 18.18 -6.12 27.37
N ASP A 290 18.47 -6.44 26.12
CA ASP A 290 19.62 -7.24 25.71
C ASP A 290 20.22 -6.75 24.38
N THR A 291 21.16 -7.51 23.81
CA THR A 291 21.80 -7.14 22.54
C THR A 291 20.84 -7.13 21.35
N SER A 292 19.79 -7.96 21.38
CA SER A 292 18.77 -8.00 20.34
C SER A 292 17.91 -6.74 20.41
N THR A 293 17.44 -6.36 21.61
CA THR A 293 16.62 -5.15 21.78
C THR A 293 17.40 -3.89 21.46
N ALA A 294 18.70 -3.86 21.77
CA ALA A 294 19.58 -2.73 21.43
C ALA A 294 19.72 -2.54 19.92
N GLN A 295 19.95 -3.63 19.17
CA GLN A 295 20.02 -3.58 17.71
C GLN A 295 18.67 -3.21 17.10
N CYS A 296 17.56 -3.76 17.61
CA CYS A 296 16.22 -3.40 17.16
C CYS A 296 15.89 -1.92 17.39
N ALA A 297 16.29 -1.34 18.52
CA ALA A 297 16.11 0.09 18.77
C ALA A 297 16.91 0.96 17.78
N ALA A 298 18.15 0.59 17.48
CA ALA A 298 18.97 1.30 16.50
C ALA A 298 18.37 1.22 15.08
N ASP A 299 17.97 0.02 14.66
CA ASP A 299 17.34 -0.20 13.35
C ASP A 299 15.97 0.50 13.27
N LEU A 300 15.18 0.51 14.35
CA LEU A 300 13.90 1.23 14.40
C LEU A 300 14.07 2.74 14.24
N ASN A 301 15.10 3.32 14.85
CA ASN A 301 15.44 4.73 14.65
C ASN A 301 15.83 5.02 13.18
N ASN A 302 16.54 4.10 12.52
CA ASN A 302 16.86 4.22 11.09
C ASN A 302 15.60 4.13 10.22
N VAL A 303 14.68 3.21 10.53
CA VAL A 303 13.39 3.11 9.83
C VAL A 303 12.58 4.39 10.01
N TYR A 304 12.45 4.89 11.25
CA TYR A 304 11.75 6.13 11.54
C TYR A 304 12.34 7.33 10.79
N THR A 305 13.66 7.51 10.84
CA THR A 305 14.32 8.63 10.16
C THR A 305 14.17 8.53 8.65
N TYR A 306 14.30 7.34 8.06
CA TYR A 306 14.04 7.12 6.64
C TYR A 306 12.61 7.50 6.24
N LEU A 307 11.59 6.99 6.95
CA LEU A 307 10.19 7.30 6.68
C LEU A 307 9.92 8.82 6.76
N ASN A 308 10.61 9.52 7.66
CA ASN A 308 10.51 10.97 7.80
C ASN A 308 11.08 11.74 6.60
N THR A 309 12.04 11.17 5.86
CA THR A 309 12.64 11.81 4.67
C THR A 309 11.83 11.65 3.40
N LEU A 310 10.87 10.73 3.36
CA LEU A 310 10.07 10.48 2.17
C LEU A 310 9.22 11.71 1.82
N PRO A 311 9.29 12.24 0.58
CA PRO A 311 8.44 13.34 0.15
C PRO A 311 6.98 12.93 0.21
N THR A 312 6.10 13.88 0.50
CA THR A 312 4.65 13.64 0.46
C THR A 312 4.17 13.74 -0.98
N ASP A 313 3.45 12.72 -1.46
CA ASP A 313 2.80 12.75 -2.76
C ASP A 313 1.39 13.35 -2.63
N ILE A 314 0.64 12.93 -1.59
CA ILE A 314 -0.75 13.34 -1.36
C ILE A 314 -0.92 13.69 0.13
N GLU A 315 -1.46 14.88 0.42
CA GLU A 315 -1.93 15.24 1.75
C GLU A 315 -3.44 14.98 1.87
N LEU A 316 -3.82 14.15 2.83
CA LEU A 316 -5.22 13.89 3.18
C LEU A 316 -5.67 14.98 4.17
N LEU A 317 -6.43 15.94 3.64
CA LEU A 317 -6.72 17.22 4.31
C LEU A 317 -7.63 17.12 5.54
N TYR A 318 -8.28 15.97 5.77
CA TYR A 318 -9.24 15.78 6.88
C TYR A 318 -8.90 14.57 7.75
N PRO A 319 -7.81 14.62 8.55
CA PRO A 319 -7.37 13.48 9.36
C PRO A 319 -8.40 12.97 10.40
N ALA A 320 -9.24 13.85 10.93
CA ALA A 320 -10.32 13.48 11.85
C ALA A 320 -11.44 12.65 11.18
N ALA A 321 -11.51 12.67 9.85
CA ALA A 321 -12.48 11.93 9.04
C ALA A 321 -11.84 10.76 8.27
N PHE A 322 -10.64 10.32 8.67
CA PHE A 322 -9.93 9.23 8.02
C PHE A 322 -10.65 7.87 8.18
N GLY A 323 -10.53 7.01 7.16
CA GLY A 323 -11.34 5.80 7.04
C GLY A 323 -12.61 6.03 6.24
N GLN A 324 -13.76 5.56 6.73
CA GLN A 324 -15.07 5.65 6.07
C GLN A 324 -15.07 5.05 4.65
N ASP A 325 -14.41 3.91 4.46
CA ASP A 325 -14.23 3.24 3.17
C ASP A 325 -13.36 4.02 2.16
N LEU A 326 -12.57 5.00 2.63
CA LEU A 326 -11.55 5.67 1.82
C LEU A 326 -10.61 4.66 1.15
N VAL A 327 -10.49 4.76 -0.18
CA VAL A 327 -9.55 3.97 -0.98
C VAL A 327 -8.30 4.80 -1.23
N LEU A 328 -7.13 4.22 -0.94
CA LEU A 328 -5.83 4.79 -1.23
C LEU A 328 -5.07 3.91 -2.23
N THR A 329 -4.21 4.54 -3.02
CA THR A 329 -3.33 3.93 -4.02
C THR A 329 -1.86 4.03 -3.57
N PRO A 330 -0.89 3.42 -4.28
CA PRO A 330 0.50 3.36 -3.84
C PRO A 330 1.20 4.73 -3.85
N HIS A 331 1.27 5.39 -2.69
CA HIS A 331 1.86 6.72 -2.48
C HIS A 331 2.43 6.89 -1.05
N THR A 332 3.15 7.98 -0.85
CA THR A 332 3.43 8.57 0.47
C THR A 332 2.35 9.59 0.82
N TYR A 333 1.52 9.25 1.81
CA TYR A 333 0.46 10.10 2.34
C TYR A 333 0.91 10.90 3.56
N LEU A 334 0.36 12.10 3.70
CA LEU A 334 0.44 12.91 4.92
C LEU A 334 -0.96 13.17 5.49
N LEU A 335 -1.11 12.93 6.79
CA LEU A 335 -2.24 13.36 7.61
C LEU A 335 -1.66 14.31 8.68
N ASN A 336 -1.77 15.61 8.44
CA ASN A 336 -1.05 16.62 9.22
C ASN A 336 -1.76 17.06 10.51
N ALA A 337 -2.42 16.12 11.19
CA ALA A 337 -3.09 16.34 12.47
C ALA A 337 -3.34 15.01 13.19
N ALA A 338 -3.92 15.09 14.40
CA ALA A 338 -4.48 13.91 15.07
C ALA A 338 -5.49 13.22 14.14
N THR A 339 -5.31 11.90 13.97
CA THR A 339 -6.03 11.08 13.01
C THR A 339 -6.92 10.09 13.75
N VAL A 340 -8.16 9.94 13.27
CA VAL A 340 -9.08 8.89 13.72
C VAL A 340 -9.39 7.99 12.53
N LEU A 341 -8.96 6.73 12.57
CA LEU A 341 -9.43 5.74 11.61
C LEU A 341 -10.81 5.24 12.04
N ASN A 342 -11.85 5.73 11.37
CA ASN A 342 -13.23 5.31 11.58
C ASN A 342 -13.65 4.30 10.49
N GLY A 343 -14.13 3.12 10.87
CA GLY A 343 -14.50 2.09 9.90
C GLY A 343 -13.30 1.59 9.09
N ASN A 344 -13.43 1.51 7.77
CA ASN A 344 -12.39 0.95 6.90
C ASN A 344 -11.54 2.02 6.22
N VAL A 345 -10.26 1.71 6.03
CA VAL A 345 -9.43 2.29 4.95
C VAL A 345 -8.97 1.15 4.05
N ILE A 346 -9.04 1.35 2.74
CA ILE A 346 -8.76 0.34 1.72
C ILE A 346 -7.49 0.73 0.98
N LEU A 347 -6.46 -0.12 1.03
CA LEU A 347 -5.23 0.06 0.28
C LEU A 347 -5.29 -0.81 -0.98
N ASN A 348 -5.44 -0.15 -2.13
CA ASN A 348 -5.61 -0.78 -3.43
C ASN A 348 -4.30 -0.69 -4.21
N ALA A 349 -3.63 -1.84 -4.40
CA ALA A 349 -2.36 -1.86 -5.11
C ALA A 349 -2.47 -1.88 -6.64
N GLN A 350 -3.69 -1.77 -7.19
CA GLN A 350 -3.95 -1.73 -8.64
C GLN A 350 -3.26 -2.87 -9.41
N ASN A 351 -3.29 -4.08 -8.84
CA ASN A 351 -2.68 -5.30 -9.34
C ASN A 351 -1.13 -5.32 -9.32
N ASN A 352 -0.49 -4.37 -8.65
CA ASN A 352 0.95 -4.39 -8.40
C ASN A 352 1.26 -4.97 -7.00
N PRO A 353 1.60 -6.27 -6.87
CA PRO A 353 1.84 -6.85 -5.56
C PRO A 353 3.05 -6.27 -4.80
N ASN A 354 3.94 -5.56 -5.50
CA ASN A 354 5.11 -4.92 -4.90
C ASN A 354 4.86 -3.46 -4.54
N ALA A 355 3.65 -2.95 -4.75
CA ALA A 355 3.28 -1.59 -4.38
C ALA A 355 3.48 -1.33 -2.88
N VAL A 356 3.99 -0.14 -2.57
CA VAL A 356 4.28 0.34 -1.23
C VAL A 356 3.34 1.47 -0.85
N PHE A 357 2.90 1.46 0.40
CA PHE A 357 2.09 2.51 1.00
C PHE A 357 2.82 3.05 2.22
N VAL A 358 3.03 4.36 2.27
CA VAL A 358 3.56 5.03 3.46
C VAL A 358 2.54 6.05 3.91
N ILE A 359 2.08 5.96 5.16
CA ILE A 359 1.11 6.87 5.75
C ILE A 359 1.78 7.57 6.92
N LYS A 360 2.08 8.86 6.75
CA LYS A 360 2.69 9.71 7.77
C LYS A 360 1.60 10.48 8.51
N ILE A 361 1.58 10.38 9.83
CA ILE A 361 0.64 11.07 10.71
C ILE A 361 1.43 12.00 11.62
N ASN A 362 1.19 13.30 11.48
CA ASN A 362 1.73 14.32 12.39
C ASN A 362 0.73 14.59 13.51
N GLY A 363 0.67 13.66 14.46
CA GLY A 363 -0.28 13.68 15.57
C GLY A 363 -0.58 12.29 16.10
N ALA A 364 -1.47 12.22 17.09
CA ALA A 364 -1.93 10.94 17.62
C ALA A 364 -2.78 10.18 16.59
N LEU A 365 -2.65 8.86 16.55
CA LEU A 365 -3.55 7.96 15.84
C LEU A 365 -4.49 7.29 16.86
N SER A 366 -5.78 7.32 16.57
CA SER A 366 -6.76 6.47 17.25
C SER A 366 -7.64 5.75 16.23
N THR A 367 -8.28 4.66 16.62
CA THR A 367 -9.26 3.97 15.79
C THR A 367 -10.63 3.91 16.47
N SER A 368 -11.70 3.79 15.67
CA SER A 368 -12.99 3.34 16.18
C SER A 368 -12.92 1.85 16.54
N THR A 369 -13.86 1.37 17.37
CA THR A 369 -14.08 -0.08 17.52
C THR A 369 -14.33 -0.70 16.15
N TYR A 370 -13.80 -1.91 15.90
CA TYR A 370 -13.89 -2.63 14.63
C TYR A 370 -13.27 -1.94 13.40
N ALA A 371 -12.48 -0.88 13.57
CA ALA A 371 -11.80 -0.25 12.45
C ALA A 371 -10.89 -1.24 11.71
N SER A 372 -10.75 -1.10 10.39
CA SER A 372 -10.03 -2.09 9.59
C SER A 372 -9.19 -1.46 8.48
N VAL A 373 -7.96 -1.98 8.33
CA VAL A 373 -7.13 -1.76 7.15
C VAL A 373 -7.37 -2.93 6.19
N VAL A 374 -7.98 -2.64 5.05
CA VAL A 374 -8.34 -3.62 4.01
C VAL A 374 -7.30 -3.54 2.89
N LEU A 375 -6.84 -4.68 2.39
CA LEU A 375 -5.88 -4.77 1.29
C LEU A 375 -6.57 -5.39 0.09
N THR A 376 -6.46 -4.76 -1.07
CA THR A 376 -7.09 -5.25 -2.31
C THR A 376 -6.12 -5.20 -3.49
N ASN A 377 -6.46 -5.96 -4.54
CA ASN A 377 -5.76 -5.97 -5.83
C ASN A 377 -4.24 -6.14 -5.70
N GLY A 378 -3.81 -7.10 -4.89
CA GLY A 378 -2.39 -7.43 -4.70
C GLY A 378 -1.69 -6.72 -3.55
N ALA A 379 -2.33 -5.77 -2.86
CA ALA A 379 -1.72 -5.09 -1.72
C ALA A 379 -1.33 -6.10 -0.62
N GLN A 380 -0.14 -5.94 -0.04
CA GLN A 380 0.41 -6.83 0.98
C GLN A 380 0.80 -6.04 2.22
N ALA A 381 0.47 -6.53 3.42
CA ALA A 381 0.76 -5.83 4.67
C ALA A 381 2.26 -5.58 4.88
N LYS A 382 3.14 -6.43 4.33
CA LYS A 382 4.60 -6.23 4.39
C LYS A 382 5.10 -4.96 3.69
N ASN A 383 4.29 -4.38 2.80
CA ASN A 383 4.60 -3.16 2.05
C ASN A 383 3.82 -1.93 2.56
N VAL A 384 3.18 -2.03 3.73
CA VAL A 384 2.40 -0.93 4.32
C VAL A 384 3.13 -0.42 5.57
N PHE A 385 3.40 0.88 5.60
CA PHE A 385 4.16 1.53 6.68
C PHE A 385 3.38 2.72 7.22
N TRP A 386 3.28 2.79 8.55
CA TRP A 386 2.63 3.89 9.26
C TRP A 386 3.68 4.59 10.12
N LYS A 387 3.93 5.86 9.86
CA LYS A 387 4.83 6.69 10.68
C LYS A 387 3.98 7.67 11.48
N ILE A 388 4.04 7.60 12.80
CA ILE A 388 3.12 8.33 13.68
C ILE A 388 3.92 9.15 14.69
N ASP A 389 3.80 10.48 14.65
CA ASP A 389 4.36 11.38 15.65
C ASP A 389 3.31 11.70 16.73
N GLY A 390 3.14 10.79 17.66
CA GLY A 390 2.19 10.92 18.75
C GLY A 390 1.74 9.57 19.32
N ALA A 391 0.81 9.63 20.27
CA ALA A 391 0.23 8.43 20.86
C ALA A 391 -0.53 7.61 19.81
N THR A 392 -0.49 6.29 19.94
CA THR A 392 -1.24 5.36 19.08
C THR A 392 -2.22 4.55 19.92
N SER A 393 -3.51 4.56 19.58
CA SER A 393 -4.54 3.77 20.26
C SER A 393 -5.33 2.96 19.24
N LEU A 394 -5.10 1.65 19.19
CA LEU A 394 -5.91 0.72 18.39
C LEU A 394 -7.04 0.21 19.27
N ASN A 395 -8.27 0.61 18.97
CA ASN A 395 -9.46 0.33 19.76
C ASN A 395 -9.97 -1.10 19.52
N ASP A 396 -10.87 -1.54 20.40
CA ASP A 396 -11.35 -2.92 20.50
C ASP A 396 -11.72 -3.52 19.13
N TYR A 397 -11.24 -4.74 18.89
CA TYR A 397 -11.51 -5.55 17.70
C TYR A 397 -11.09 -4.94 16.36
N SER A 398 -10.23 -3.91 16.36
CA SER A 398 -9.66 -3.38 15.13
C SER A 398 -8.83 -4.44 14.38
N LYS A 399 -8.87 -4.41 13.05
CA LYS A 399 -8.05 -5.25 12.16
C LYS A 399 -7.00 -4.39 11.48
N PHE A 400 -5.83 -4.26 12.09
CA PHE A 400 -4.78 -3.37 11.62
C PHE A 400 -3.74 -4.11 10.78
N LYS A 401 -3.26 -3.49 9.70
CA LYS A 401 -2.28 -4.09 8.80
C LYS A 401 -1.13 -3.15 8.49
N GLY A 402 0.08 -3.70 8.45
CA GLY A 402 1.31 -2.94 8.18
C GLY A 402 2.25 -2.80 9.37
N THR A 403 3.38 -2.15 9.14
CA THR A 403 4.38 -1.85 10.16
C THR A 403 4.11 -0.46 10.73
N VAL A 404 3.68 -0.39 11.99
CA VAL A 404 3.49 0.85 12.73
C VAL A 404 4.78 1.26 13.41
N VAL A 405 5.24 2.47 13.12
CA VAL A 405 6.41 3.12 13.69
C VAL A 405 5.94 4.40 14.39
N GLY A 406 5.57 4.24 15.66
CA GLY A 406 5.26 5.34 16.55
C GLY A 406 6.50 6.06 17.04
N ASN A 407 6.36 7.35 17.32
CA ASN A 407 7.42 8.18 17.87
C ASN A 407 6.82 9.19 18.85
N ASN A 408 7.51 9.37 19.98
CA ASN A 408 7.13 10.33 21.03
C ASN A 408 5.68 10.16 21.53
N GLY A 409 5.27 8.92 21.80
CA GLY A 409 3.90 8.62 22.21
C GLY A 409 3.72 7.20 22.72
N ALA A 410 2.90 7.05 23.76
CA ALA A 410 2.48 5.74 24.24
C ALA A 410 1.62 5.02 23.20
N VAL A 411 1.70 3.70 23.21
CA VAL A 411 0.94 2.83 22.32
C VAL A 411 0.00 1.97 23.16
N ILE A 412 -1.28 1.97 22.82
CA ILE A 412 -2.31 1.14 23.43
C ILE A 412 -2.94 0.28 22.34
N VAL A 413 -2.91 -1.02 22.52
CA VAL A 413 -3.57 -2.00 21.64
C VAL A 413 -4.63 -2.73 22.46
N ASN A 414 -5.89 -2.36 22.26
CA ASN A 414 -6.99 -2.80 23.10
C ASN A 414 -7.50 -4.20 22.73
N THR A 415 -8.61 -4.61 23.35
CA THR A 415 -9.10 -5.99 23.39
C THR A 415 -9.39 -6.53 22.00
N GLY A 416 -8.90 -7.73 21.68
CA GLY A 416 -9.27 -8.46 20.47
C GLY A 416 -8.76 -7.83 19.18
N VAL A 417 -7.88 -6.84 19.24
CA VAL A 417 -7.22 -6.27 18.06
C VAL A 417 -6.42 -7.37 17.34
N ASN A 418 -6.59 -7.45 16.03
CA ASN A 418 -5.84 -8.33 15.15
C ASN A 418 -4.84 -7.51 14.32
N ILE A 419 -3.56 -7.86 14.40
CA ILE A 419 -2.47 -7.18 13.68
C ILE A 419 -1.84 -8.15 12.69
N GLU A 420 -1.88 -7.81 11.40
CA GLU A 420 -1.05 -8.40 10.36
C GLU A 420 0.10 -7.42 10.04
N GLY A 421 1.22 -7.55 10.75
CA GLY A 421 2.29 -6.58 10.74
C GLY A 421 2.93 -6.41 12.11
N ARG A 422 3.27 -5.17 12.47
CA ARG A 422 4.04 -4.87 13.68
C ARG A 422 3.59 -3.57 14.31
N VAL A 423 3.73 -3.47 15.62
CA VAL A 423 3.48 -2.26 16.39
C VAL A 423 4.72 -1.91 17.20
N LEU A 424 5.37 -0.82 16.81
CA LEU A 424 6.68 -0.42 17.28
C LEU A 424 6.63 1.04 17.70
N THR A 425 7.38 1.42 18.73
CA THR A 425 7.58 2.84 19.08
C THR A 425 9.04 3.13 19.40
N THR A 426 9.58 4.24 18.88
CA THR A 426 10.95 4.70 19.20
C THR A 426 11.03 5.14 20.67
N SER A 427 9.96 5.74 21.18
CA SER A 427 9.82 6.26 22.55
C SER A 427 8.36 6.30 22.96
N GLY A 428 8.02 5.55 24.01
CA GLY A 428 6.69 5.37 24.54
C GLY A 428 6.50 3.97 25.13
N ALA A 429 5.69 3.85 26.19
CA ALA A 429 5.27 2.55 26.67
C ALA A 429 4.30 1.90 25.68
N VAL A 430 4.32 0.57 25.58
CA VAL A 430 3.36 -0.22 24.79
C VAL A 430 2.53 -1.06 25.74
N SER A 431 1.22 -0.85 25.75
CA SER A 431 0.26 -1.64 26.53
C SER A 431 -0.65 -2.41 25.59
N THR A 432 -0.77 -3.71 25.81
CA THR A 432 -1.60 -4.61 25.00
C THR A 432 -2.61 -5.34 25.87
N VAL A 433 -3.81 -5.61 25.32
CA VAL A 433 -4.89 -6.28 26.04
C VAL A 433 -5.49 -7.36 25.15
N GLY A 434 -5.22 -8.64 25.43
CA GLY A 434 -5.86 -9.77 24.75
C GLY A 434 -5.87 -9.70 23.21
N ILE A 435 -4.70 -9.55 22.58
CA ILE A 435 -4.53 -9.30 21.14
C ILE A 435 -4.12 -10.56 20.36
N ASN A 436 -4.25 -10.52 19.03
CA ASN A 436 -3.60 -11.46 18.13
C ASN A 436 -2.72 -10.71 17.13
N ALA A 437 -1.40 -10.83 17.22
CA ALA A 437 -0.46 -10.07 16.39
C ALA A 437 0.52 -10.99 15.66
N GLN A 438 0.68 -10.81 14.36
CA GLN A 438 1.55 -11.64 13.54
C GLN A 438 2.43 -10.77 12.66
N MET A 439 3.76 -10.86 12.84
CA MET A 439 4.71 -10.19 11.97
C MET A 439 4.56 -10.66 10.52
N THR A 440 4.71 -9.74 9.57
CA THR A 440 4.76 -10.09 8.14
C THR A 440 6.11 -10.71 7.77
N ALA A 441 6.22 -11.30 6.57
CA ALA A 441 7.50 -11.83 6.08
C ALA A 441 8.62 -10.78 6.08
N GLY A 442 9.86 -11.20 6.26
CA GLY A 442 11.04 -10.32 6.28
C GLY A 442 11.98 -10.56 7.44
N CYS A 443 11.54 -11.27 8.49
CA CYS A 443 12.46 -11.79 9.50
C CYS A 443 13.32 -12.90 8.91
N ASN A 444 14.42 -12.51 8.29
CA ASN A 444 15.58 -13.36 8.29
C ASN A 444 16.11 -13.24 9.70
N LYS A 445 15.91 -14.25 10.56
CA LYS A 445 16.69 -14.32 11.79
C LYS A 445 18.12 -14.05 11.34
N LEU A 446 18.71 -12.96 11.83
CA LEU A 446 20.16 -12.81 11.81
C LEU A 446 20.60 -14.17 12.29
N SER A 447 21.17 -14.95 11.39
CA SER A 447 21.79 -16.18 11.80
C SER A 447 22.93 -15.70 12.69
N THR A 448 22.67 -15.53 13.99
CA THR A 448 23.44 -16.35 14.90
C THR A 448 23.30 -17.71 14.27
N ILE A 449 24.37 -18.15 13.63
CA ILE A 449 24.45 -19.48 13.04
C ILE A 449 23.95 -20.37 14.18
N SER A 450 22.67 -20.73 14.09
CA SER A 450 22.14 -21.86 14.77
C SER A 450 22.88 -22.92 14.00
N TYR A 451 24.07 -23.28 14.49
CA TYR A 451 24.65 -24.55 14.10
C TYR A 451 23.49 -25.49 14.34
N ASN A 452 22.92 -26.00 13.24
CA ASN A 452 21.95 -27.06 13.30
C ASN A 452 22.47 -28.02 14.36
N MET A 453 21.64 -28.35 15.34
CA MET A 453 21.93 -29.38 16.33
C MET A 453 22.00 -30.74 15.63
N GLU A 454 22.98 -30.89 14.74
CA GLU A 454 23.40 -32.15 14.17
C GLU A 454 24.77 -32.43 14.77
N ASN A 455 24.71 -33.25 15.83
CA ASN A 455 25.80 -33.81 16.61
C ASN A 455 26.53 -32.87 17.60
N ASN A 456 25.89 -32.54 18.72
CA ASN A 456 26.63 -32.18 19.95
C ASN A 456 27.54 -33.36 20.33
N MET A 457 28.84 -33.23 20.04
CA MET A 457 29.86 -34.23 20.38
C MET A 457 30.42 -34.02 21.79
N ALA A 458 30.27 -32.81 22.33
CA ALA A 458 30.67 -32.45 23.67
C ALA A 458 29.59 -31.61 24.41
N LYS A 459 29.51 -31.79 25.72
CA LYS A 459 28.64 -31.05 26.64
C LYS A 459 29.47 -30.17 27.55
N PHE A 460 29.01 -28.93 27.75
CA PHE A 460 29.66 -27.93 28.60
C PHE A 460 28.75 -27.60 29.78
N TYR A 461 29.20 -27.84 31.01
CA TYR A 461 28.37 -27.60 32.20
C TYR A 461 29.19 -27.30 33.47
N PRO A 462 28.66 -26.46 34.38
CA PRO A 462 27.48 -25.64 34.19
C PRO A 462 27.74 -24.55 33.12
N ASN A 463 26.69 -24.10 32.43
CA ASN A 463 26.74 -22.94 31.56
C ASN A 463 25.43 -22.17 31.76
N PRO A 464 25.41 -21.07 32.53
CA PRO A 464 26.57 -20.27 32.97
C PRO A 464 27.50 -20.92 34.01
N PHE A 465 28.83 -20.70 33.89
CA PHE A 465 29.87 -21.15 34.83
C PHE A 465 30.45 -19.98 35.65
N SER A 466 31.08 -20.26 36.79
CA SER A 466 31.80 -19.26 37.60
C SER A 466 33.30 -19.54 37.65
N THR A 467 33.71 -20.69 38.23
CA THR A 467 35.13 -21.01 38.43
C THR A 467 35.57 -22.31 37.76
N ILE A 468 34.64 -23.23 37.49
CA ILE A 468 34.91 -24.52 36.87
C ILE A 468 33.94 -24.72 35.72
N LEU A 469 34.48 -25.09 34.56
CA LEU A 469 33.74 -25.51 33.38
C LEU A 469 34.07 -26.99 33.11
N ASN A 470 33.08 -27.88 33.24
CA ASN A 470 33.24 -29.28 32.85
C ASN A 470 32.92 -29.43 31.38
N VAL A 471 33.77 -30.19 30.68
CA VAL A 471 33.59 -30.54 29.27
C VAL A 471 33.55 -32.06 29.17
N SER A 472 32.41 -32.61 28.79
CA SER A 472 32.25 -34.05 28.51
C SER A 472 32.23 -34.29 27.01
N THR A 473 33.17 -35.07 26.49
CA THR A 473 33.40 -35.33 25.07
C THR A 473 32.93 -36.73 24.68
N ASP A 474 31.70 -37.10 25.09
CA ASP A 474 31.16 -38.47 24.99
C ASP A 474 31.24 -39.09 23.57
N LYS A 475 31.31 -38.25 22.52
CA LYS A 475 31.41 -38.66 21.11
C LYS A 475 32.71 -38.22 20.40
N MET A 476 33.73 -37.72 21.11
CA MET A 476 35.05 -37.37 20.54
C MET A 476 36.16 -38.27 21.12
N GLU A 477 37.13 -38.64 20.29
CA GLU A 477 38.36 -39.31 20.75
C GLU A 477 39.19 -38.39 21.67
N GLY A 478 40.09 -38.99 22.48
CA GLY A 478 40.98 -38.23 23.35
C GLY A 478 41.94 -37.30 22.58
N ASN A 479 42.41 -36.25 23.26
CA ASN A 479 43.30 -35.19 22.76
C ASN A 479 42.63 -34.15 21.82
N SER A 480 41.36 -33.83 22.06
CA SER A 480 40.70 -32.68 21.40
C SER A 480 41.21 -31.35 21.95
N VAL A 481 41.28 -30.32 21.12
CA VAL A 481 41.73 -28.98 21.52
C VAL A 481 40.52 -28.06 21.68
N LEU A 482 40.37 -27.46 22.87
CA LEU A 482 39.36 -26.46 23.17
C LEU A 482 39.99 -25.07 23.21
N GLY A 483 39.54 -24.17 22.34
CA GLY A 483 39.79 -22.74 22.43
C GLY A 483 38.55 -21.99 22.92
N ILE A 484 38.72 -21.05 23.84
CA ILE A 484 37.70 -20.09 24.29
C ILE A 484 38.14 -18.69 23.87
N TYR A 485 37.19 -17.89 23.39
CA TYR A 485 37.38 -16.57 22.82
C TYR A 485 36.42 -15.58 23.50
N ASN A 486 36.87 -14.34 23.70
CA ASN A 486 36.00 -13.27 24.20
C ASN A 486 35.10 -12.73 23.06
N ALA A 487 34.21 -11.79 23.40
CA ALA A 487 33.25 -11.21 22.46
C ALA A 487 33.89 -10.45 21.28
N VAL A 488 35.17 -10.04 21.38
CA VAL A 488 35.91 -9.37 20.30
C VAL A 488 36.74 -10.34 19.45
N GLY A 489 36.63 -11.65 19.70
CA GLY A 489 37.31 -12.69 18.92
C GLY A 489 38.73 -13.03 19.37
N SER A 490 39.23 -12.42 20.46
CA SER A 490 40.54 -12.75 21.02
C SER A 490 40.46 -14.07 21.81
N LYS A 491 41.41 -14.99 21.56
CA LYS A 491 41.53 -16.25 22.30
C LYS A 491 41.96 -15.96 23.74
N VAL A 492 41.15 -16.37 24.72
CA VAL A 492 41.38 -16.13 26.15
C VAL A 492 41.78 -17.39 26.91
N LEU A 493 41.51 -18.58 26.37
CA LEU A 493 41.92 -19.85 26.96
C LEU A 493 42.10 -20.89 25.84
N GLU A 494 43.12 -21.74 25.96
CA GLU A 494 43.30 -22.92 25.12
C GLU A 494 43.72 -24.10 26.00
N THR A 495 43.11 -25.26 25.79
CA THR A 495 43.47 -26.47 26.53
C THR A 495 43.24 -27.72 25.70
N THR A 496 43.97 -28.79 26.02
CA THR A 496 43.81 -30.11 25.40
C THR A 496 43.04 -31.02 26.34
N LEU A 497 41.94 -31.61 25.84
CA LEU A 497 41.06 -32.52 26.55
C LEU A 497 41.54 -33.96 26.34
N SER A 498 42.33 -34.47 27.28
CA SER A 498 42.90 -35.84 27.22
C SER A 498 41.95 -36.91 27.77
N LYS A 499 40.86 -36.51 28.45
CA LYS A 499 39.88 -37.40 29.12
C LYS A 499 38.48 -37.15 28.57
N LYS A 500 37.62 -38.18 28.65
CA LYS A 500 36.18 -38.09 28.29
C LYS A 500 35.43 -37.00 29.04
N THR A 501 35.83 -36.71 30.27
CA THR A 501 35.32 -35.57 31.02
C THR A 501 36.52 -34.84 31.63
N THR A 502 36.60 -33.54 31.38
CA THR A 502 37.68 -32.68 31.86
C THR A 502 37.08 -31.49 32.60
N ALA A 503 37.47 -31.29 33.86
CA ALA A 503 37.13 -30.10 34.62
C ALA A 503 38.22 -29.05 34.36
N ILE A 504 37.82 -27.90 33.80
CA ILE A 504 38.73 -26.81 33.47
C ILE A 504 38.53 -25.71 34.51
N PRO A 505 39.56 -25.35 35.30
CA PRO A 505 39.54 -24.14 36.09
C PRO A 505 39.54 -22.92 35.15
N VAL A 506 38.51 -22.08 35.24
CA VAL A 506 38.36 -20.92 34.37
C VAL A 506 38.24 -19.66 35.24
N LYS A 507 39.15 -18.71 35.05
CA LYS A 507 39.12 -17.41 35.71
C LYS A 507 38.90 -16.31 34.67
N LEU A 508 37.67 -16.24 34.17
CA LEU A 508 37.26 -15.29 33.14
C LEU A 508 36.28 -14.26 33.74
N PRO A 509 36.43 -12.95 33.47
CA PRO A 509 35.46 -11.94 33.86
C PRO A 509 34.04 -12.30 33.44
N ALA A 510 33.03 -11.83 34.18
CA ALA A 510 31.64 -12.04 33.81
C ALA A 510 31.36 -11.51 32.40
N GLY A 511 30.69 -12.32 31.57
CA GLY A 511 30.47 -11.97 30.17
C GLY A 511 30.20 -13.15 29.26
N VAL A 512 30.00 -12.85 27.98
CA VAL A 512 29.77 -13.84 26.92
C VAL A 512 31.09 -14.23 26.28
N TYR A 513 31.28 -15.55 26.15
CA TYR A 513 32.42 -16.16 25.49
C TYR A 513 31.95 -17.13 24.40
N PHE A 514 32.82 -17.38 23.45
CA PHE A 514 32.62 -18.36 22.39
C PHE A 514 33.66 -19.45 22.51
N TYR A 515 33.31 -20.69 22.19
CA TYR A 515 34.27 -21.78 22.15
C TYR A 515 34.36 -22.41 20.76
N GLN A 516 35.53 -22.97 20.49
CA GLN A 516 35.78 -23.88 19.38
C GLN A 516 36.50 -25.11 19.92
N LEU A 517 35.83 -26.26 19.85
CA LEU A 517 36.38 -27.56 20.16
C LEU A 517 36.74 -28.26 18.84
N THR A 518 37.98 -28.70 18.69
CA THR A 518 38.49 -29.40 17.51
C THR A 518 38.98 -30.78 17.91
N GLY A 519 38.35 -31.83 17.38
CA GLY A 519 38.75 -33.22 17.56
C GLY A 519 39.96 -33.59 16.69
N LYS A 520 40.64 -34.68 17.07
CA LYS A 520 41.84 -35.19 16.38
C LYS A 520 41.60 -35.55 14.90
N ASN A 521 40.38 -35.93 14.55
CA ASN A 521 39.93 -36.25 13.18
C ASN A 521 39.48 -35.01 12.38
N GLY A 522 39.69 -33.80 12.90
CA GLY A 522 39.30 -32.54 12.25
C GLY A 522 37.85 -32.12 12.48
N GLN A 523 37.03 -32.91 13.21
CA GLN A 523 35.66 -32.49 13.53
C GLN A 523 35.64 -31.31 14.50
N GLN A 524 34.72 -30.38 14.28
CA GLN A 524 34.63 -29.16 15.07
C GLN A 524 33.24 -28.97 15.68
N GLN A 525 33.20 -28.51 16.93
CA GLN A 525 32.00 -28.01 17.59
C GLN A 525 32.26 -26.59 18.08
N LYS A 526 31.34 -25.67 17.79
CA LYS A 526 31.42 -24.27 18.24
C LYS A 526 30.15 -23.91 19.02
N GLY A 527 30.26 -22.97 19.94
CA GLY A 527 29.09 -22.51 20.69
C GLY A 527 29.38 -21.39 21.68
N LYS A 528 28.39 -21.10 22.53
CA LYS A 528 28.42 -20.00 23.49
C LYS A 528 28.62 -20.50 24.92
N LEU A 529 29.43 -19.78 25.68
CA LEU A 529 29.60 -19.94 27.13
C LEU A 529 29.31 -18.61 27.84
N ILE A 530 28.79 -18.68 29.06
CA ILE A 530 28.50 -17.51 29.88
C ILE A 530 29.30 -17.65 31.18
N SER A 531 30.23 -16.71 31.42
CA SER A 531 30.87 -16.56 32.73
C SER A 531 29.99 -15.65 33.60
N LYS A 532 29.67 -16.09 34.81
CA LYS A 532 28.99 -15.29 35.84
C LYS A 532 29.93 -15.08 37.04
N PRO A 533 29.69 -14.05 37.87
CA PRO A 533 30.50 -13.76 39.05
C PRO A 533 30.73 -14.97 39.97
#